data_AF-H8FWP8-F1
#
_entry.id   AF-H8FWP8-F1
#
_cell.length_a   1.000
_cell.length_b   1.000
_cell.length_c   1.000
_cell.angle_alpha   90.00
_cell.angle_beta   90.00
_cell.angle_gamma   90.00
#
_symmetry.space_group_name_H-M   'P 1'
#
loop_
_entity.id
_entity.type
_entity.pdbx_description
1 polymer ?
#
loop_
_entity_poly.entity_id
_entity_poly.type
_entity_poly.pdbx_seq_one_letter_code
_entity_poly.pdbx_strand_id
1 'polypeptide(L)'
;MTMLNRSSPSADPGVALTKEEAVLLDRLVLDKPAAHEPQKTLDAYLIKIARLGGYLARASDPPPGNMVMWRGLSRLTDIKLGAMLALDGLVGN
;
A
#
# COMPACT_ATOMS: atom_id res chain seq x y z
N MET A 1 1.98 -13.31 -2.08
CA MET A 1 2.30 -12.10 -1.28
C MET A 1 2.99 -12.41 0.05
N THR A 2 2.44 -13.29 0.90
CA THR A 2 2.98 -13.59 2.25
C THR A 2 4.35 -14.29 2.29
N MET A 3 4.76 -14.97 1.22
CA MET A 3 6.10 -15.59 1.12
C MET A 3 7.19 -14.58 0.77
N LEU A 4 6.92 -13.64 -0.13
CA LEU A 4 7.90 -12.65 -0.60
C LEU A 4 8.32 -11.67 0.51
N ASN A 5 7.38 -11.28 1.38
CA ASN A 5 7.70 -10.45 2.55
C ASN A 5 8.55 -11.20 3.60
N ARG A 6 8.41 -12.53 3.71
CA ARG A 6 9.25 -13.32 4.62
C ARG A 6 10.66 -13.54 4.09
N SER A 7 10.81 -13.68 2.78
CA SER A 7 12.10 -13.96 2.15
C SER A 7 12.95 -12.70 1.97
N SER A 8 12.32 -11.55 1.65
CA SER A 8 13.03 -10.30 1.38
C SER A 8 12.15 -9.06 1.70
N PRO A 9 11.97 -8.69 2.97
CA PRO A 9 11.12 -7.54 3.37
C PRO A 9 11.64 -6.19 2.85
N SER A 10 12.94 -6.09 2.60
CA SER A 10 13.60 -4.92 2.02
C SER A 10 13.63 -4.90 0.49
N ALA A 11 12.91 -5.80 -0.18
CA ALA A 11 12.84 -5.83 -1.63
C ALA A 11 12.19 -4.56 -2.20
N ASP A 12 12.48 -4.27 -3.47
CA ASP A 12 11.82 -3.20 -4.20
C ASP A 12 10.31 -3.48 -4.28
N PRO A 13 9.42 -2.52 -3.92
CA PRO A 13 7.97 -2.72 -3.95
C PRO A 13 7.45 -3.05 -5.36
N GLY A 14 8.17 -2.68 -6.42
CA GLY A 14 7.88 -2.98 -7.81
C GLY A 14 7.87 -4.48 -8.17
N VAL A 15 8.40 -5.35 -7.29
CA VAL A 15 8.27 -6.82 -7.47
C VAL A 15 6.85 -7.33 -7.19
N ALA A 16 6.02 -6.54 -6.50
CA ALA A 16 4.69 -6.94 -6.05
C ALA A 16 3.59 -5.92 -6.36
N LEU A 17 3.95 -4.66 -6.59
CA LEU A 17 3.02 -3.55 -6.83
C LEU A 17 3.34 -2.89 -8.17
N THR A 18 2.29 -2.42 -8.85
CA THR A 18 2.50 -1.55 -10.02
C THR A 18 2.91 -0.14 -9.57
N LYS A 19 3.48 0.64 -10.49
CA LYS A 19 3.87 2.03 -10.21
C LYS A 19 2.66 2.88 -9.78
N GLU A 20 1.51 2.64 -10.40
CA GLU A 20 0.27 3.34 -10.12
C GLU A 20 -0.22 3.00 -8.71
N GLU A 21 -0.15 1.72 -8.31
CA GLU A 21 -0.50 1.28 -6.96
C GLU A 21 0.42 1.91 -5.90
N ALA A 22 1.73 1.96 -6.16
CA ALA A 22 2.68 2.62 -5.27
C ALA A 22 2.36 4.12 -5.11
N VAL A 23 2.10 4.82 -6.21
CA VAL A 23 1.74 6.26 -6.18
C VAL A 23 0.42 6.48 -5.45
N LEU A 24 -0.59 5.63 -5.68
CA LEU A 24 -1.85 5.71 -4.96
C LEU A 24 -1.64 5.48 -3.46
N LEU A 25 -0.87 4.47 -3.07
CA LEU A 25 -0.57 4.19 -1.67
C LEU A 25 0.16 5.35 -0.99
N ASP A 26 1.11 5.99 -1.67
CA ASP A 26 1.84 7.16 -1.15
C ASP A 26 0.92 8.36 -0.93
N ARG A 27 -0.12 8.53 -1.75
CA ARG A 27 -1.12 9.60 -1.58
C ARG A 27 -2.16 9.27 -0.52
N LEU A 28 -2.58 8.00 -0.42
CA LEU A 28 -3.64 7.55 0.49
C LEU A 28 -3.15 7.39 1.93
N VAL A 29 -1.90 6.97 2.09
CA VAL A 29 -1.31 6.66 3.38
C VAL A 29 -0.07 7.51 3.58
N LEU A 30 -0.27 8.65 4.23
CA LEU A 30 0.84 9.53 4.59
C LEU A 30 1.81 8.81 5.52
N ASP A 31 3.08 8.92 5.17
CA ASP A 31 4.18 8.50 6.03
C ASP A 31 4.22 9.41 7.26
N LYS A 32 4.45 8.81 8.43
CA LYS A 32 4.69 9.61 9.63
C LYS A 32 5.97 10.40 9.38
N PRO A 33 6.07 11.69 9.77
CA PRO A 33 7.32 12.42 9.71
C PRO A 33 8.29 11.76 10.68
N ALA A 34 9.07 10.80 10.19
CA ALA A 34 10.18 10.20 10.89
C ALA A 34 11.43 11.00 10.55
N ALA A 35 12.39 11.02 11.47
CA ALA A 35 13.69 11.70 11.30
C ALA A 35 14.60 11.05 10.24
N HIS A 36 14.09 10.10 9.46
CA HIS A 36 14.79 9.40 8.38
C HIS A 36 13.87 9.31 7.16
N GLU A 37 14.46 9.44 5.97
CA GLU A 37 13.76 9.32 4.71
C GLU A 37 12.89 8.06 4.67
N PRO A 38 11.64 8.14 4.16
CA PRO A 38 10.77 6.98 4.07
C PRO A 38 11.43 5.94 3.15
N GLN A 39 11.90 4.84 3.75
CA GLN A 39 12.44 3.73 2.99
C GLN A 39 11.33 3.10 2.15
N LYS A 40 11.47 3.17 0.82
CA LYS A 40 10.54 2.57 -0.16
C LYS A 40 10.79 1.06 -0.26
N THR A 41 10.52 0.33 0.82
CA THR A 41 10.64 -1.12 0.87
C THR A 41 9.29 -1.80 0.66
N LEU A 42 9.32 -3.05 0.20
CA LEU A 42 8.13 -3.88 0.10
C LEU A 42 7.37 -3.94 1.43
N ASP A 43 8.06 -4.10 2.56
CA ASP A 43 7.41 -4.12 3.88
C ASP A 43 6.67 -2.81 4.19
N ALA A 44 7.28 -1.65 3.91
CA ALA A 44 6.62 -0.35 4.13
C ALA A 44 5.33 -0.22 3.31
N TYR A 45 5.33 -0.66 2.04
CA TYR A 45 4.13 -0.65 1.22
C TYR A 45 3.10 -1.70 1.65
N LEU A 46 3.52 -2.87 2.16
CA LEU A 46 2.59 -3.84 2.74
C LEU A 46 1.92 -3.31 4.01
N ILE A 47 2.64 -2.53 4.84
CA ILE A 47 2.05 -1.81 5.96
C ILE A 47 1.04 -0.75 5.46
N LYS A 48 1.35 -0.01 4.39
CA LYS A 48 0.37 0.92 3.77
C LYS A 48 -0.91 0.20 3.33
N ILE A 49 -0.78 -0.96 2.67
CA ILE A 49 -1.93 -1.81 2.30
C ILE A 49 -2.70 -2.26 3.54
N ALA A 50 -2.01 -2.77 4.57
CA ALA A 50 -2.65 -3.19 5.80
C ALA A 50 -3.43 -2.06 6.48
N ARG A 51 -2.88 -0.83 6.46
CA ARG A 51 -3.54 0.37 7.01
C ARG A 51 -4.84 0.70 6.28
N LEU A 52 -4.90 0.54 4.95
CA LEU A 52 -6.17 0.63 4.20
C LEU A 52 -7.19 -0.42 4.66
N GLY A 53 -6.70 -1.60 5.09
CA GLY A 53 -7.52 -2.68 5.63
C GLY A 53 -7.93 -2.52 7.11
N GLY A 54 -7.51 -1.43 7.77
CA GLY A 54 -7.82 -1.12 9.17
C GLY A 54 -6.72 -1.46 10.18
N TYR A 55 -5.52 -1.83 9.73
CA TYR A 55 -4.36 -1.99 10.61
C TYR A 55 -3.89 -0.62 11.13
N LEU A 56 -3.61 -0.52 12.43
CA LEU A 56 -3.27 0.76 13.06
C LEU A 56 -1.79 1.12 12.98
N ALA A 57 -0.91 0.13 12.81
CA ALA A 57 0.54 0.30 12.74
C ALA A 57 1.14 1.02 13.96
N ARG A 58 0.72 0.62 15.17
CA ARG A 58 1.34 1.05 16.43
C ARG A 58 2.65 0.28 16.68
N ALA A 59 3.55 0.86 17.46
CA ALA A 59 4.87 0.28 17.73
C ALA A 59 4.82 -1.14 18.33
N SER A 60 3.75 -1.47 19.06
CA SER A 60 3.54 -2.77 19.71
C SER A 60 2.53 -3.66 18.98
N ASP A 61 2.03 -3.24 17.82
CA ASP A 61 1.09 -4.08 17.08
C ASP A 61 1.82 -5.30 16.50
N PRO A 62 1.20 -6.50 16.52
CA PRO A 62 1.76 -7.65 15.82
C PRO A 62 1.73 -7.44 14.31
N PRO A 63 2.54 -8.17 13.53
CA PRO A 63 2.52 -8.09 12.07
C PRO A 63 1.09 -8.23 11.50
N PRO A 64 0.76 -7.51 10.41
CA PRO A 64 -0.59 -7.50 9.87
C PRO A 64 -1.04 -8.90 9.44
N GLY A 65 -2.18 -9.32 9.98
CA GLY A 65 -2.78 -10.61 9.63
C GLY A 65 -3.37 -10.64 8.22
N ASN A 66 -3.61 -11.85 7.69
CA ASN A 66 -4.12 -12.03 6.33
C ASN A 66 -5.44 -11.28 6.07
N MET A 67 -6.32 -11.18 7.07
CA MET A 67 -7.62 -10.52 6.91
C MET A 67 -7.48 -9.02 6.63
N VAL A 68 -6.63 -8.30 7.38
CA VAL A 68 -6.40 -6.87 7.14
C VAL A 68 -5.65 -6.65 5.83
N MET A 69 -4.77 -7.57 5.43
CA MET A 69 -4.13 -7.53 4.12
C MET A 69 -5.14 -7.65 2.98
N TRP A 70 -6.06 -8.62 3.04
CA TRP A 70 -7.10 -8.81 2.02
C TRP A 70 -8.03 -7.60 1.92
N ARG A 71 -8.50 -7.07 3.06
CA ARG A 71 -9.32 -5.86 3.09
C ARG A 71 -8.58 -4.67 2.47
N GLY A 72 -7.30 -4.52 2.77
CA GLY A 72 -6.45 -3.46 2.21
C GLY A 72 -6.31 -3.57 0.70
N LEU A 73 -6.05 -4.78 0.18
CA LEU A 73 -5.93 -5.04 -1.26
C LEU A 73 -7.25 -4.77 -2.00
N SER A 74 -8.38 -5.27 -1.49
CA SER A 74 -9.70 -4.97 -2.06
C SER A 74 -9.95 -3.47 -2.14
N ARG A 75 -9.67 -2.74 -1.05
CA ARG A 75 -9.86 -1.30 -0.99
C ARG A 75 -8.95 -0.55 -1.96
N LEU A 76 -7.70 -0.98 -2.13
CA LEU A 76 -6.77 -0.40 -3.09
C LEU A 76 -7.27 -0.58 -4.53
N THR A 77 -7.77 -1.77 -4.88
CA THR A 77 -8.34 -2.06 -6.19
C THR A 77 -9.54 -1.17 -6.51
N ASP A 78 -10.46 -1.01 -5.56
CA ASP A 78 -11.64 -0.15 -5.75
C ASP A 78 -11.24 1.33 -5.97
N ILE A 79 -10.26 1.82 -5.21
CA ILE A 79 -9.76 3.19 -5.36
C ILE A 79 -9.03 3.38 -6.69
N LYS A 80 -8.21 2.39 -7.11
CA LYS A 80 -7.52 2.41 -8.40
C LYS A 80 -8.53 2.48 -9.55
N LEU A 81 -9.58 1.66 -9.52
CA LEU A 81 -10.65 1.70 -10.50
C LEU A 81 -11.35 3.07 -10.52
N GLY A 82 -11.73 3.60 -9.35
CA GLY A 82 -12.35 4.92 -9.26
C GLY A 82 -11.45 6.05 -9.80
N ALA A 83 -10.15 5.99 -9.53
CA ALA A 83 -9.18 6.95 -10.04
C ALA A 83 -9.03 6.87 -11.57
N MET A 84 -8.99 5.66 -12.14
CA MET A 84 -8.96 5.45 -13.59
C MET A 84 -10.22 6.01 -14.27
N LEU A 85 -11.40 5.68 -13.74
CA LEU A 85 -12.66 6.18 -14.28
C LEU A 85 -12.76 7.72 -14.24
N ALA A 86 -12.25 8.35 -13.17
CA ALA A 86 -12.21 9.81 -13.07
C ALA A 86 -11.27 10.43 -14.11
N LEU A 87 -10.12 9.80 -14.39
CA LEU A 87 -9.18 10.26 -15.41
C LEU A 87 -9.74 10.09 -16.82
N ASP A 88 -10.37 8.95 -17.12
CA ASP A 88 -10.97 8.69 -18.43
C ASP A 88 -12.17 9.61 -18.70
N GLY A 89 -13.00 9.88 -17.68
CA GLY A 89 -14.13 10.80 -17.78
C GLY A 89 -13.75 12.27 -17.96
N LEU A 90 -12.51 12.66 -17.64
CA LEU A 90 -11.98 14.02 -17.83
C LEU A 90 -11.48 14.28 -19.26
N VAL A 91 -11.33 13.26 -20.11
CA VAL A 91 -10.88 13.39 -21.51
C VAL A 91 -12.07 13.64 -22.47
N GLY A 92 -13.30 13.61 -21.97
CA GLY A 92 -14.49 14.03 -22.71
C GLY A 92 -14.80 15.51 -22.53
N ASN A 93 -14.02 16.40 -23.16
CA ASN A 93 -14.36 17.81 -23.37
C ASN A 93 -13.95 18.23 -24.79
#